data_AF-A0A369VIY1-F1
#
_entry.id   AF-A0A369VIY1-F1
#
_cell.length_a   1.000
_cell.length_b   1.000
_cell.length_c   1.000
_cell.angle_alpha   90.00
_cell.angle_beta   90.00
_cell.angle_gamma   90.00
#
_symmetry.space_group_name_H-M   'P 1'
#
loop_
_entity.id
_entity.type
_entity.pdbx_description
1 polymer ?
#
loop_
_entity_poly.entity_id
_entity_poly.type
_entity_poly.pdbx_seq_one_letter_code
_entity_poly.pdbx_strand_id
1 'polypeptide(L)'
;MVQSVLGSLILGYRPLWNRARQLAGIQLYAQNETATVVDAAHLLRTVQELWTASSPPLLLSAQTRQLLCTLLDEAPRGSPWIEVRGDWLSDNTIFSRVKAAHQRGLKLVWRGDMARLPGPDVARCFDNSLLTLRPEDAVAALQTAPA
;
A
#
# COMPACT_ATOMS: atom_id res chain seq x y z
N MET A 1 25.83 1.56 -18.14
CA MET A 1 24.39 1.24 -18.23
C MET A 1 23.75 1.62 -16.92
N VAL A 2 22.71 2.46 -16.91
CA VAL A 2 21.96 2.74 -15.68
C VAL A 2 21.16 1.48 -15.36
N GLN A 3 21.44 0.86 -14.21
CA GLN A 3 20.72 -0.32 -13.78
C GLN A 3 19.28 0.09 -13.47
N SER A 4 18.32 -0.50 -14.20
CA SER A 4 16.90 -0.21 -13.99
C SER A 4 16.47 -0.65 -12.60
N VAL A 5 15.75 0.21 -11.87
CA VAL A 5 15.24 -0.10 -10.52
C VAL A 5 14.31 -1.32 -10.53
N LEU A 6 13.66 -1.59 -11.66
CA LEU A 6 12.80 -2.77 -11.83
C LEU A 6 13.60 -4.07 -11.86
N GLY A 7 14.88 -4.03 -12.25
CA GLY A 7 15.77 -5.19 -12.20
C GLY A 7 16.24 -5.54 -10.78
N SER A 8 15.95 -4.71 -9.79
CA SER A 8 16.31 -4.90 -8.38
C SER A 8 15.11 -5.21 -7.49
N LEU A 9 13.94 -5.41 -8.09
CA LEU A 9 12.68 -5.62 -7.39
C LEU A 9 12.00 -6.90 -7.85
N ILE A 10 11.46 -7.64 -6.89
CA ILE A 10 10.44 -8.64 -7.14
C ILE A 10 9.10 -7.91 -7.07
N LEU A 11 8.34 -7.99 -8.17
CA LEU A 11 7.03 -7.38 -8.29
C LEU A 11 5.94 -8.45 -8.35
N GLY A 12 4.91 -8.28 -7.53
CA GLY A 12 3.67 -9.03 -7.61
C GLY A 12 2.50 -8.08 -7.81
N TYR A 13 1.38 -8.55 -8.33
CA TYR A 13 0.19 -7.72 -8.45
C TYR A 13 -1.08 -8.46 -8.04
N ARG A 14 -2.08 -7.70 -7.58
CA ARG A 14 -3.43 -8.19 -7.28
C ARG A 14 -4.47 -7.22 -7.83
N PRO A 15 -5.42 -7.69 -8.66
CA PRO A 15 -6.55 -6.85 -9.06
C PRO A 15 -7.47 -6.59 -7.85
N LEU A 16 -7.95 -5.35 -7.75
CA LEU A 16 -8.96 -4.94 -6.77
C LEU A 16 -10.30 -4.82 -7.49
N TRP A 17 -11.31 -5.52 -6.99
CA TRP A 17 -12.64 -5.56 -7.59
C TRP A 17 -13.61 -4.69 -6.81
N ASN A 18 -14.45 -3.92 -7.51
CA ASN A 18 -15.56 -3.23 -6.87
C ASN A 18 -16.74 -4.18 -6.61
N ARG A 19 -17.79 -3.66 -5.97
CA ARG A 19 -19.04 -4.40 -5.68
C ARG A 19 -19.73 -4.93 -6.95
N ALA A 20 -19.55 -4.26 -8.09
CA ALA A 20 -20.08 -4.69 -9.39
C ALA A 20 -19.17 -5.71 -10.11
N ARG A 21 -18.13 -6.23 -9.45
CA ARG A 21 -17.12 -7.15 -10.01
C ARG A 21 -16.35 -6.57 -11.21
N GLN A 22 -16.16 -5.27 -11.24
CA GLN A 22 -15.33 -4.57 -12.22
C GLN A 22 -13.98 -4.20 -11.61
N LEU A 23 -12.94 -4.12 -12.45
CA LEU A 23 -11.60 -3.75 -12.02
C LEU A 23 -11.61 -2.31 -11.50
N ALA A 24 -11.37 -2.15 -10.21
CA ALA A 24 -11.38 -0.86 -9.50
C ALA A 24 -9.98 -0.31 -9.26
N GLY A 25 -8.96 -1.17 -9.33
CA GLY A 25 -7.58 -0.80 -9.07
C GLY A 25 -6.65 -2.00 -9.17
N ILE A 26 -5.36 -1.74 -9.08
CA ILE A 26 -4.32 -2.77 -8.95
C ILE A 26 -3.54 -2.47 -7.67
N GLN A 27 -3.32 -3.50 -6.88
CA GLN A 27 -2.33 -3.47 -5.82
C GLN A 27 -1.02 -4.04 -6.35
N LEU A 28 0.04 -3.25 -6.31
CA LEU A 28 1.37 -3.63 -6.72
C LEU A 28 2.22 -3.90 -5.47
N TYR A 29 2.67 -5.14 -5.32
CA TYR A 29 3.61 -5.53 -4.29
C TYR A 29 5.02 -5.30 -4.80
N ALA A 30 5.81 -4.55 -4.03
CA ALA A 30 7.22 -4.32 -4.32
C ALA A 30 8.08 -4.86 -3.19
N GLN A 31 9.02 -5.74 -3.54
CA GLN A 31 9.98 -6.32 -2.62
C GLN A 31 11.39 -6.12 -3.17
N ASN A 32 12.26 -5.54 -2.35
CA ASN A 32 13.69 -5.52 -2.60
C ASN A 32 14.37 -6.70 -1.90
N GLU A 33 15.48 -7.17 -2.46
CA GLU A 33 16.37 -8.08 -1.74
C GLU A 33 17.02 -7.35 -0.55
N THR A 34 17.29 -8.08 0.54
CA THR A 34 17.73 -7.53 1.83
C THR A 34 19.01 -6.69 1.74
N ALA A 35 19.89 -6.97 0.77
CA ALA A 35 21.14 -6.25 0.59
C ALA A 35 21.03 -5.05 -0.37
N THR A 36 19.89 -4.85 -1.01
CA THR A 36 19.72 -3.84 -2.07
C THR A 36 18.92 -2.66 -1.56
N VAL A 37 19.54 -1.48 -1.55
CA VAL A 37 18.83 -0.23 -1.33
C VAL A 37 18.13 0.14 -2.63
N VAL A 38 16.82 0.30 -2.57
CA VAL A 38 16.02 0.75 -3.71
C VAL A 38 15.78 2.25 -3.60
N ASP A 39 16.10 2.96 -4.68
CA ASP A 39 15.74 4.36 -4.86
C ASP A 39 14.21 4.44 -5.07
N ALA A 40 13.50 4.86 -4.03
CA ALA A 40 12.05 4.90 -4.05
C ALA A 40 11.53 6.02 -4.95
N ALA A 41 12.22 7.17 -4.98
CA ALA A 41 11.92 8.25 -5.93
C ALA A 41 12.03 7.78 -7.39
N HIS A 42 13.07 7.02 -7.73
CA HIS A 42 13.23 6.47 -9.07
C HIS A 42 12.15 5.41 -9.39
N LEU A 43 11.79 4.55 -8.43
CA LEU A 43 10.67 3.63 -8.58
C LEU A 43 9.36 4.36 -8.86
N LEU A 44 9.02 5.37 -8.06
CA LEU A 44 7.78 6.13 -8.21
C LEU A 44 7.71 6.86 -9.55
N ARG A 45 8.83 7.44 -10.00
CA ARG A 45 8.92 8.06 -11.33
C ARG A 45 8.72 7.03 -12.45
N THR A 46 9.40 5.88 -12.36
CA THR A 46 9.26 4.79 -13.35
C THR A 46 7.81 4.30 -13.41
N VAL A 47 7.18 4.10 -12.25
CA VAL A 47 5.76 3.73 -12.18
C VAL A 47 4.89 4.80 -12.82
N GLN A 48 5.11 6.08 -12.51
CA GLN A 48 4.33 7.18 -13.08
C GLN A 48 4.47 7.30 -14.60
N GLU A 49 5.66 7.04 -15.16
CA GLU A 49 5.89 7.03 -16.60
C GLU A 49 5.17 5.87 -17.30
N LEU A 50 5.08 4.70 -16.65
CA LEU A 50 4.40 3.53 -17.19
C LEU A 50 2.88 3.55 -16.98
N TRP A 51 2.40 4.22 -15.93
CA TRP A 51 0.98 4.29 -15.58
C TRP A 51 0.29 5.43 -16.32
N THR A 52 -0.41 5.08 -17.41
CA THR A 52 -1.14 6.06 -18.23
C THR A 52 -2.48 6.47 -17.60
N ALA A 53 -3.13 7.50 -18.14
CA ALA A 53 -4.46 7.92 -17.70
C ALA A 53 -5.55 6.83 -17.88
N SER A 54 -5.34 5.88 -18.79
CA SER A 54 -6.25 4.74 -19.01
C SER A 54 -5.98 3.58 -18.05
N SER A 55 -4.90 3.63 -17.27
CA SER A 55 -4.53 2.59 -16.32
C SER A 55 -5.40 2.69 -15.05
N PRO A 56 -5.80 1.55 -14.45
CA PRO A 56 -6.60 1.56 -13.23
C PRO A 56 -5.82 2.17 -12.05
N PRO A 57 -6.48 2.71 -11.02
CA PRO A 57 -5.82 3.24 -9.84
C PRO A 57 -4.81 2.26 -9.21
N LEU A 58 -3.66 2.77 -8.74
CA LEU A 58 -2.58 1.94 -8.21
C LEU A 58 -2.41 2.14 -6.69
N LEU A 59 -2.37 1.02 -5.97
CA LEU A 59 -1.97 0.93 -4.56
C LEU A 59 -0.61 0.23 -4.48
N LEU A 60 0.41 0.91 -3.97
CA LEU A 60 1.73 0.37 -3.78
C LEU A 60 1.90 -0.23 -2.38
N SER A 61 2.38 -1.47 -2.33
CA SER A 61 2.54 -2.25 -1.10
C SER A 61 3.98 -2.72 -0.95
N ALA A 62 4.77 -1.98 -0.18
CA ALA A 62 6.13 -2.37 0.16
C ALA A 62 6.13 -3.63 1.05
N GLN A 63 6.89 -4.64 0.65
CA GLN A 63 7.01 -5.90 1.41
C GLN A 63 8.07 -5.83 2.51
N THR A 64 8.90 -4.79 2.52
CA THR A 64 9.93 -4.55 3.54
C THR A 64 9.70 -3.21 4.24
N ARG A 65 10.06 -3.13 5.53
CA ARG A 65 9.98 -1.88 6.31
C ARG A 65 10.88 -0.80 5.72
N GLN A 66 12.07 -1.18 5.26
CA GLN A 66 13.02 -0.27 4.64
C GLN A 66 12.40 0.42 3.42
N LEU A 67 11.85 -0.35 2.47
CA LEU A 67 11.23 0.21 1.28
C LEU A 67 10.03 1.09 1.63
N LEU A 68 9.22 0.70 2.62
CA LEU A 68 8.14 1.56 3.10
C LEU A 68 8.68 2.89 3.63
N CYS A 69 9.69 2.87 4.49
CA CYS A 69 10.28 4.09 5.04
C CYS A 69 10.81 5.01 3.95
N THR A 70 11.51 4.46 2.95
CA THR A 70 12.01 5.24 1.81
C THR A 70 10.86 5.85 0.99
N LEU A 71 9.80 5.07 0.72
CA LEU A 71 8.60 5.58 0.05
C LEU A 71 7.91 6.70 0.85
N LEU A 72 7.75 6.51 2.17
CA LEU A 72 7.14 7.50 3.05
C LEU A 72 7.99 8.77 3.19
N ASP A 73 9.30 8.72 2.94
CA ASP A 73 10.16 9.91 2.98
C ASP A 73 10.17 10.64 1.63
N GLU A 74 10.29 9.90 0.53
CA GLU A 74 10.64 10.45 -0.78
C GLU A 74 9.44 10.67 -1.71
N ALA A 75 8.29 10.04 -1.44
CA ALA A 75 7.16 10.11 -2.35
C ALA A 75 6.63 11.55 -2.52
N PRO A 76 6.60 12.09 -3.75
CA PRO A 76 6.01 13.39 -4.04
C PRO A 76 4.48 13.36 -3.98
N ARG A 77 3.85 14.54 -3.86
CA ARG A 77 2.39 14.67 -4.02
C ARG A 77 1.96 14.13 -5.39
N GLY A 78 0.84 13.41 -5.41
CA GLY A 78 0.34 12.75 -6.63
C GLY A 78 0.97 11.38 -6.90
N SER A 79 1.84 10.88 -6.02
CA SER A 79 2.28 9.48 -6.05
C SER A 79 1.10 8.52 -5.95
N PRO A 80 1.25 7.27 -6.44
CA PRO A 80 0.32 6.18 -6.14
C PRO A 80 0.01 6.08 -4.64
N TRP A 81 -1.15 5.55 -4.32
CA TRP A 81 -1.52 5.35 -2.91
C TRP A 81 -0.55 4.36 -2.27
N ILE A 82 -0.20 4.57 -1.00
CA ILE A 82 0.78 3.73 -0.30
C ILE A 82 0.08 2.95 0.80
N GLU A 83 0.21 1.62 0.75
CA GLU A 83 -0.24 0.73 1.83
C GLU A 83 0.73 0.78 3.01
N VAL A 84 0.20 0.90 4.22
CA VAL A 84 0.94 0.75 5.47
C VAL A 84 0.32 -0.36 6.30
N ARG A 85 1.11 -1.39 6.60
CA ARG A 85 0.70 -2.50 7.48
C ARG A 85 0.57 -2.03 8.92
N GLY A 86 -0.59 -2.27 9.52
CA GLY A 86 -0.93 -1.88 10.88
C GLY A 86 0.04 -2.44 11.92
N ASP A 87 0.48 -3.68 11.75
CA ASP A 87 1.45 -4.31 12.67
C ASP A 87 2.81 -3.61 12.69
N TRP A 88 3.14 -2.82 11.66
CA TRP A 88 4.37 -2.03 11.61
C TRP A 88 4.24 -0.68 12.32
N LEU A 89 3.02 -0.23 12.61
CA LEU A 89 2.77 1.05 13.28
C LEU A 89 3.03 1.00 14.79
N SER A 90 3.26 -0.19 15.36
CA SER A 90 3.80 -0.34 16.72
C SER A 90 5.20 0.29 16.85
N ASP A 91 5.90 0.51 15.74
CA ASP A 91 7.14 1.26 15.68
C ASP A 91 6.87 2.77 15.54
N ASN A 92 7.24 3.53 16.57
CA ASN A 92 7.07 4.98 16.61
C ASN A 92 7.78 5.71 15.47
N THR A 93 8.87 5.15 14.93
CA THR A 93 9.61 5.75 13.81
C THR A 93 8.81 5.68 12.52
N ILE A 94 8.19 4.54 12.23
CA ILE A 94 7.32 4.34 11.07
C ILE A 94 6.08 5.23 11.22
N PHE A 95 5.48 5.27 12.41
CA PHE A 95 4.31 6.11 12.63
C PHE A 95 4.60 7.61 12.43
N SER A 96 5.78 8.08 12.84
CA SER A 96 6.21 9.46 12.60
C SER A 96 6.35 9.77 11.10
N ARG A 97 6.90 8.83 10.33
CA ARG A 97 7.00 8.93 8.87
C ARG A 97 5.63 8.93 8.19
N VAL A 98 4.69 8.11 8.67
CA VAL A 98 3.30 8.11 8.21
C VAL A 98 2.64 9.47 8.42
N LYS A 99 2.79 10.07 9.61
CA LYS A 99 2.27 11.42 9.88
C LYS A 99 2.86 12.46 8.94
N ALA A 100 4.18 12.44 8.74
CA ALA A 100 4.85 13.36 7.83
C ALA A 100 4.36 13.18 6.38
N ALA A 101 4.29 11.94 5.90
CA ALA A 101 3.76 11.60 4.58
C ALA A 101 2.33 12.11 4.36
N HIS A 102 1.44 11.88 5.34
CA HIS A 102 0.06 12.37 5.29
C HIS A 102 0.00 13.91 5.28
N GLN A 103 0.79 14.60 6.12
CA GLN A 103 0.88 16.07 6.12
C GLN A 103 1.40 16.62 4.78
N ARG A 104 2.31 15.90 4.13
CA ARG A 104 2.74 16.20 2.76
C ARG A 104 1.65 15.92 1.72
N GLY A 105 0.48 15.38 2.08
CA GLY A 105 -0.66 15.16 1.19
C GLY A 105 -0.62 13.85 0.42
N LEU A 106 0.17 12.87 0.88
CA LEU A 106 0.15 11.52 0.31
C LEU A 106 -1.13 10.80 0.72
N LYS A 107 -1.61 9.96 -0.21
CA LYS A 107 -2.77 9.10 0.04
C LYS A 107 -2.29 7.79 0.63
N LEU A 108 -2.73 7.52 1.86
CA LEU A 108 -2.27 6.36 2.63
C LEU A 108 -3.43 5.40 2.89
N VAL A 109 -3.15 4.10 2.79
CA VAL A 109 -4.11 3.03 3.08
C VAL A 109 -3.60 2.20 4.24
N TRP A 110 -4.38 2.14 5.32
CA TRP A 110 -4.05 1.26 6.44
C TRP A 110 -4.41 -0.17 6.10
N ARG A 111 -3.55 -1.14 6.41
CA ARG A 111 -3.88 -2.57 6.27
C ARG A 111 -3.86 -3.27 7.62
N GLY A 112 -4.88 -4.05 7.92
CA GLY A 112 -4.86 -4.90 9.10
C GLY A 112 -6.08 -5.80 9.22
N ASP A 113 -6.22 -6.42 10.38
CA ASP A 113 -7.34 -7.29 10.72
C ASP A 113 -8.59 -6.45 11.01
N MET A 114 -9.75 -6.87 10.48
CA MET A 114 -11.03 -6.22 10.74
C MET A 114 -11.39 -6.19 12.24
N ALA A 115 -10.97 -7.19 13.01
CA ALA A 115 -11.20 -7.28 14.45
C ALA A 115 -10.33 -6.31 15.27
N ARG A 116 -9.29 -5.73 14.66
CA ARG A 116 -8.34 -4.84 15.36
C ARG A 116 -8.08 -3.57 14.56
N LEU A 117 -9.09 -2.72 14.55
CA LEU A 117 -9.02 -1.41 13.91
C LEU A 117 -8.02 -0.47 14.64
N PRO A 118 -7.38 0.45 13.91
CA PRO A 118 -6.49 1.42 14.51
C PRO A 118 -7.27 2.42 15.39
N GLY A 119 -6.61 2.92 16.45
CA GLY A 119 -7.15 4.03 17.24
C GLY A 119 -7.34 5.29 16.39
N PRO A 120 -8.16 6.26 16.85
CA PRO A 120 -8.53 7.45 16.07
C PRO A 120 -7.32 8.27 15.62
N ASP A 121 -6.28 8.31 16.45
CA ASP A 121 -5.05 9.04 16.19
C ASP A 121 -4.26 8.52 15.00
N VAL A 122 -4.32 7.21 14.80
CA VAL A 122 -3.69 6.51 13.69
C VAL A 122 -4.62 6.57 12.47
N ALA A 123 -5.91 6.30 12.66
CA ALA A 123 -6.91 6.28 11.61
C ALA A 123 -6.97 7.59 10.80
N ARG A 124 -6.84 8.75 11.46
CA ARG A 124 -6.81 10.07 10.78
C ARG A 124 -5.66 10.27 9.79
N CYS A 125 -4.64 9.41 9.80
CA CYS A 125 -3.54 9.47 8.86
C CYS A 125 -3.82 8.69 7.57
N PHE A 126 -4.98 8.03 7.44
CA PHE A 126 -5.29 7.13 6.34
C PHE A 126 -6.59 7.52 5.66
N ASP A 127 -6.57 7.53 4.33
CA ASP A 127 -7.75 7.82 3.50
C ASP A 127 -8.69 6.62 3.41
N ASN A 128 -8.14 5.40 3.51
CA ASN A 128 -8.87 4.15 3.38
C ASN A 128 -8.22 3.03 4.20
N SER A 129 -8.95 1.92 4.34
CA SER A 129 -8.47 0.71 5.01
C SER A 129 -8.62 -0.54 4.12
N LEU A 130 -7.58 -1.37 4.08
CA LEU A 130 -7.57 -2.70 3.50
C LEU A 130 -7.69 -3.71 4.63
N LEU A 131 -8.91 -4.22 4.82
CA LEU A 131 -9.25 -5.12 5.92
C LEU A 131 -9.04 -6.57 5.51
N THR A 132 -8.40 -7.32 6.38
CA THR A 132 -8.32 -8.78 6.27
C THR A 132 -9.48 -9.35 7.06
N LEU A 133 -10.34 -10.08 6.35
CA LEU A 133 -11.42 -10.86 6.94
C LEU A 133 -10.86 -12.23 7.32
N ARG A 134 -11.14 -12.70 8.53
CA ARG A 134 -10.74 -14.05 8.92
C ARG A 134 -11.61 -15.09 8.21
N PRO A 135 -11.09 -16.30 7.94
CA PRO A 135 -11.85 -17.35 7.27
C PRO A 135 -13.18 -17.66 7.99
N GLU A 136 -13.18 -17.68 9.32
CA GLU A 136 -14.38 -17.90 10.14
C GLU A 136 -15.46 -16.82 9.92
N ASP A 137 -15.06 -15.55 9.88
CA ASP A 137 -15.97 -14.43 9.64
C ASP A 137 -16.51 -14.47 8.21
N ALA A 138 -15.68 -14.87 7.24
CA ALA A 138 -16.08 -15.06 5.86
C ALA A 138 -17.14 -16.16 5.71
N VAL A 139 -16.93 -17.31 6.36
CA VAL A 139 -17.90 -18.42 6.34
C VAL A 139 -19.20 -18.01 6.99
N ALA A 140 -19.16 -17.35 8.16
CA ALA A 140 -20.35 -16.87 8.85
C ALA A 140 -21.14 -15.86 7.99
N ALA A 141 -20.45 -14.94 7.30
CA ALA A 141 -21.07 -13.99 6.38
C ALA A 141 -21.72 -14.69 5.17
N LEU A 142 -21.09 -15.72 4.61
CA LEU A 142 -21.65 -16.48 3.49
C LEU A 142 -22.86 -17.31 3.90
N GLN A 143 -22.88 -17.86 5.13
CA GLN A 143 -24.01 -18.65 5.65
C GLN A 143 -25.23 -17.80 6.00
N THR A 144 -25.03 -16.52 6.31
CA THR A 144 -26.11 -15.57 6.66
C THR A 144 -26.63 -14.77 5.46
N ALA A 145 -25.96 -14.86 4.31
CA ALA A 145 -26.42 -14.24 3.08
C ALA A 145 -27.68 -14.97 2.56
N PRO A 146 -28.80 -14.26 2.31
CA PRO A 146 -29.97 -14.89 1.70
C PRO A 146 -29.65 -15.39 0.28
N ALA A 147 -30.25 -16.53 -0.08
CA ALA A 147 -30.10 -17.18 -1.38
C ALA A 147 -30.63 -16.33 -2.55
#